data_AF-A0A1W2FGW5-F1
#
_entry.id   AF-A0A1W2FGW5-F1
#
_cell.length_a   1.000
_cell.length_b   1.000
_cell.length_c   1.000
_cell.angle_alpha   90.00
_cell.angle_beta   90.00
_cell.angle_gamma   90.00
#
_symmetry.space_group_name_H-M   'P 1'
#
loop_
_entity.id
_entity.type
_entity.pdbx_description
1 polymer ?
#
loop_
_entity_poly.entity_id
_entity_poly.type
_entity_poly.pdbx_seq_one_letter_code
_entity_poly.pdbx_strand_id
1 'polypeptide(L)'
;MGRIGAWLGAAAAVGVTLWLLFTHDSSNIERVLTDYMGAHTDFDTFHRSAVALLRGESIYDTGAWVANLNPPFWTVLLAPLGLTDTLTAYRVFSVITAVLVIGAGFLVARELRVPHWTKWIVLAAFLVSSPLMGTVALGQVYGVLVAGLAVAWVLQKRGRHVGAGIALGIVIAIKPTLIPILLLPVVQRQWKTFQAGVLAGAAATLIGVAAAGVQAFLRWMEVLKAEQLSTFSDNASLPSFVARLGGPAWIGFLAGALLLIYTLRKVRNDPDMALWAVTAATLLLSPVAWHNYLVLCFPGVFVVLRHRQFATAALLITLPLIGVEWNTAFWQGDGFVDHVGQSFYCFILLTYWYALAVQHNRDDPGQVRQPGDLGGAEHRPARAADQ
;
A
#
# COMPACT_ATOMS: atom_id res chain seq x y z
N MET A 1 -17.65 -4.69 9.70
CA MET A 1 -18.46 -5.13 8.56
C MET A 1 -18.90 -6.56 8.79
N GLY A 2 -20.20 -6.88 8.65
CA GLY A 2 -20.68 -8.27 8.79
C GLY A 2 -20.40 -9.09 7.54
N ARG A 3 -20.32 -10.43 7.66
CA ARG A 3 -20.02 -11.36 6.55
C ARG A 3 -20.94 -11.15 5.33
N ILE A 4 -22.24 -10.96 5.57
CA ILE A 4 -23.24 -10.74 4.52
C ILE A 4 -22.95 -9.41 3.79
N GLY A 5 -22.70 -8.33 4.53
CA GLY A 5 -22.37 -7.03 3.95
C GLY A 5 -21.11 -7.07 3.08
N ALA A 6 -20.08 -7.83 3.48
CA ALA A 6 -18.87 -7.98 2.68
C ALA A 6 -19.12 -8.71 1.35
N TRP A 7 -19.94 -9.76 1.35
CA TRP A 7 -20.34 -10.42 0.11
C TRP A 7 -21.19 -9.52 -0.81
N LEU A 8 -22.15 -8.80 -0.24
CA LEU A 8 -22.97 -7.86 -1.01
C LEU A 8 -22.11 -6.74 -1.61
N GLY A 9 -21.17 -6.19 -0.84
CA GLY A 9 -20.23 -5.20 -1.33
C GLY A 9 -19.32 -5.74 -2.43
N ALA A 10 -18.85 -6.99 -2.31
CA ALA A 10 -18.03 -7.62 -3.34
C ALA A 10 -18.82 -7.84 -4.64
N ALA A 11 -20.05 -8.36 -4.54
CA ALA A 11 -20.93 -8.54 -5.69
C ALA A 11 -21.30 -7.21 -6.35
N ALA A 12 -21.59 -6.17 -5.55
CA ALA A 12 -21.84 -4.83 -6.05
C ALA A 12 -20.61 -4.26 -6.78
N ALA A 13 -19.40 -4.43 -6.23
CA ALA A 13 -18.18 -3.95 -6.87
C ALA A 13 -17.93 -4.62 -8.23
N VAL A 14 -18.16 -5.93 -8.33
CA VAL A 14 -18.08 -6.65 -9.62
C VAL A 14 -19.15 -6.16 -10.58
N GLY A 15 -20.41 -6.04 -10.11
CA GLY A 15 -21.52 -5.56 -10.94
C GLY A 15 -21.29 -4.14 -11.49
N VAL A 16 -20.82 -3.23 -10.63
CA VAL A 16 -20.46 -1.85 -11.03
C VAL A 16 -19.30 -1.87 -12.03
N THR A 17 -18.25 -2.65 -11.77
CA THR A 17 -17.10 -2.76 -12.70
C THR A 17 -17.55 -3.25 -14.07
N LEU A 18 -18.34 -4.33 -14.12
CA LEU A 18 -18.85 -4.86 -15.38
C LEU A 18 -19.77 -3.87 -16.08
N TRP A 19 -20.69 -3.23 -15.35
CA TRP A 19 -21.57 -2.21 -15.91
C TRP A 19 -20.76 -1.07 -16.52
N LEU A 20 -19.74 -0.58 -15.82
CA LEU A 20 -18.85 0.47 -16.33
C LEU A 20 -18.11 0.01 -17.56
N LEU A 21 -17.50 -1.19 -17.58
CA LEU A 21 -16.84 -1.74 -18.77
C LEU A 21 -17.76 -1.89 -19.98
N PHE A 22 -19.06 -2.17 -19.79
CA PHE A 22 -20.03 -2.31 -20.88
C PHE A 22 -20.62 -0.99 -21.37
N THR A 23 -20.64 0.04 -20.52
CA THR A 23 -21.32 1.32 -20.81
C THR A 23 -20.36 2.47 -21.04
N HIS A 24 -19.12 2.34 -20.58
CA HIS A 24 -18.05 3.32 -20.65
C HIS A 24 -16.75 2.61 -21.05
N ASP A 25 -15.94 3.24 -21.90
CA ASP A 25 -14.63 2.70 -22.20
C ASP A 25 -13.71 2.77 -20.97
N SER A 26 -12.75 1.85 -20.87
CA SER A 26 -11.66 1.94 -19.90
C SER A 26 -10.37 2.26 -20.64
N SER A 27 -9.74 3.37 -20.26
CA SER A 27 -8.45 3.80 -20.81
C SER A 27 -7.27 3.12 -20.13
N ASN A 28 -7.47 2.28 -19.10
CA ASN A 28 -6.36 1.71 -18.32
C ASN A 28 -5.41 0.87 -19.16
N ILE A 29 -5.93 -0.02 -20.02
CA ILE A 29 -5.10 -0.87 -20.88
C ILE A 29 -4.42 -0.03 -21.97
N GLU A 30 -5.17 0.87 -22.60
CA GLU A 30 -4.62 1.78 -23.62
C GLU A 30 -3.49 2.64 -23.05
N ARG A 31 -3.68 3.19 -21.83
CA ARG A 31 -2.68 4.00 -21.14
C ARG A 31 -1.44 3.21 -20.77
N VAL A 32 -1.52 1.90 -20.56
CA VAL A 32 -0.34 1.04 -20.33
C VAL A 32 0.41 0.77 -21.63
N LEU A 33 -0.32 0.56 -22.73
CA LEU A 33 0.22 0.08 -24.01
C LEU A 33 0.63 1.17 -24.99
N THR A 34 0.21 2.42 -24.77
CA THR A 34 0.54 3.54 -25.65
C THR A 34 2.03 3.81 -25.70
N ASP A 35 2.52 4.26 -26.86
CA ASP A 35 3.91 4.70 -27.05
C ASP A 35 4.08 6.20 -26.79
N TYR A 36 2.97 6.91 -26.55
CA TYR A 36 2.98 8.31 -26.22
C TYR A 36 3.45 8.51 -24.77
N MET A 37 4.71 8.94 -24.62
CA MET A 37 5.31 9.16 -23.30
C MET A 37 4.51 10.11 -22.41
N GLY A 38 3.67 11.00 -22.95
CA GLY A 38 2.80 11.89 -22.16
C GLY A 38 1.75 11.17 -21.31
N ALA A 39 1.51 9.89 -21.57
CA ALA A 39 0.72 9.01 -20.71
C ALA A 39 1.52 8.44 -19.51
N HIS A 40 2.86 8.51 -19.55
CA HIS A 40 3.80 7.94 -18.58
C HIS A 40 4.65 9.03 -17.91
N THR A 41 4.01 10.13 -17.50
CA THR A 41 4.67 11.37 -17.06
C THR A 41 5.66 11.19 -15.91
N ASP A 42 5.34 10.30 -14.97
CA ASP A 42 6.20 10.07 -13.82
C ASP A 42 7.45 9.29 -14.22
N PHE A 43 7.31 8.31 -15.12
CA PHE A 43 8.45 7.59 -15.67
C PHE A 43 9.35 8.47 -16.54
N ASP A 44 8.78 9.36 -17.37
CA ASP A 44 9.58 10.35 -18.11
C ASP A 44 10.44 11.18 -17.15
N THR A 45 9.86 11.62 -16.04
CA THR A 45 10.57 12.35 -14.98
C THR A 45 11.71 11.52 -14.39
N PHE A 46 11.46 10.25 -14.10
CA PHE A 46 12.48 9.35 -13.53
C PHE A 46 13.61 9.08 -14.52
N HIS A 47 13.27 8.80 -15.77
CA HIS A 47 14.23 8.51 -16.83
C HIS A 47 15.11 9.72 -17.13
N ARG A 48 14.53 10.92 -17.27
CA ARG A 48 15.29 12.16 -17.44
C ARG A 48 16.22 12.45 -16.27
N SER A 49 15.75 12.20 -15.04
CA SER A 49 16.60 12.33 -13.84
C SER A 49 17.76 11.34 -13.86
N ALA A 50 17.54 10.11 -14.32
CA ALA A 50 18.58 9.09 -14.47
C ALA A 50 19.59 9.45 -15.56
N VAL A 51 19.13 9.97 -16.71
CA VAL A 51 20.00 10.49 -17.78
C VAL A 51 20.84 11.67 -17.27
N ALA A 52 20.24 12.61 -16.56
CA ALA A 52 20.93 13.76 -15.98
C ALA A 52 22.02 13.29 -14.98
N LEU A 53 21.71 12.31 -14.13
CA LEU A 53 22.67 11.73 -13.20
C LEU A 53 23.89 11.16 -13.93
N LEU A 54 23.67 10.38 -15.01
CA LEU A 54 24.75 9.79 -15.81
C LEU A 54 25.63 10.84 -16.52
N ARG A 55 25.10 12.04 -16.76
CA ARG A 55 25.81 13.17 -17.39
C ARG A 55 26.45 14.13 -16.37
N GLY A 56 26.24 13.91 -15.07
CA GLY A 56 26.67 14.84 -14.04
C GLY A 56 25.88 16.15 -14.01
N GLU A 57 24.64 16.15 -14.49
CA GLU A 57 23.72 17.29 -14.55
C GLU A 57 22.76 17.31 -13.34
N SER A 58 21.96 18.37 -13.19
CA SER A 58 20.94 18.47 -12.13
C SER A 58 19.83 17.44 -12.35
N ILE A 59 19.63 16.53 -11.39
CA ILE A 59 18.58 15.48 -11.46
C ILE A 59 17.17 16.00 -11.15
N TYR A 60 17.02 17.27 -10.74
CA TYR A 60 15.74 17.89 -10.41
C TYR A 60 15.31 18.97 -11.40
N ASP A 61 16.24 19.48 -12.23
CA ASP A 61 15.97 20.54 -13.20
C ASP A 61 16.12 20.00 -14.64
N THR A 62 15.37 18.93 -14.96
CA THR A 62 15.53 18.14 -16.20
C THR A 62 14.56 18.53 -17.34
N GLY A 63 13.66 19.49 -17.09
CA GLY A 63 12.59 19.86 -18.03
C GLY A 63 11.56 18.76 -18.27
N ALA A 64 11.44 17.79 -17.34
CA ALA A 64 10.35 16.81 -17.34
C ALA A 64 8.98 17.50 -17.15
N TRP A 65 7.89 16.83 -17.55
CA TRP A 65 6.54 17.40 -17.43
C TRP A 65 6.08 17.62 -15.99
N VAL A 66 6.52 16.77 -15.07
CA VAL A 66 6.19 16.85 -13.65
C VAL A 66 7.45 16.90 -12.81
N ALA A 67 7.36 17.52 -11.63
CA ALA A 67 8.51 17.65 -10.74
C ALA A 67 8.90 16.28 -10.16
N ASN A 68 10.20 16.01 -10.06
CA ASN A 68 10.69 14.81 -9.39
C ASN A 68 10.60 14.98 -7.86
N LEU A 69 9.59 14.36 -7.26
CA LEU A 69 9.39 14.36 -5.80
C LEU A 69 10.22 13.29 -5.06
N ASN A 70 10.99 12.46 -5.78
CA ASN A 70 11.65 11.30 -5.19
C ASN A 70 13.09 11.60 -4.74
N PRO A 71 13.58 10.88 -3.72
CA PRO A 71 14.93 11.08 -3.21
C PRO A 71 16.00 10.72 -4.24
N PRO A 72 17.23 11.28 -4.16
CA PRO A 72 18.31 10.97 -5.09
C PRO A 72 18.65 9.48 -5.17
N PHE A 73 18.48 8.73 -4.06
CA PHE A 73 18.69 7.29 -4.03
C PHE A 73 17.82 6.54 -5.05
N TRP A 74 16.58 6.98 -5.28
CA TRP A 74 15.72 6.38 -6.31
C TRP A 74 16.29 6.57 -7.71
N THR A 75 16.77 7.78 -8.01
CA THR A 75 17.42 8.09 -9.30
C THR A 75 18.66 7.24 -9.53
N VAL A 76 19.47 7.00 -8.48
CA VAL A 76 20.63 6.10 -8.56
C VAL A 76 20.23 4.68 -8.94
N LEU A 77 19.16 4.15 -8.35
CA LEU A 77 18.66 2.81 -8.67
C LEU A 77 18.16 2.71 -10.12
N LEU A 78 17.63 3.80 -10.68
CA LEU A 78 17.17 3.87 -12.06
C LEU A 78 18.24 4.26 -13.07
N ALA A 79 19.45 4.64 -12.63
CA ALA A 79 20.54 5.06 -13.50
C ALA A 79 20.79 4.11 -14.69
N PRO A 80 20.78 2.77 -14.54
CA PRO A 80 20.97 1.86 -15.68
C PRO A 80 19.93 2.03 -16.81
N LEU A 81 18.69 2.40 -16.48
CA LEU A 81 17.64 2.65 -17.47
C LEU A 81 17.85 3.96 -18.26
N GLY A 82 18.65 4.88 -17.72
CA GLY A 82 19.07 6.09 -18.43
C GLY A 82 20.02 5.84 -19.60
N LEU A 83 20.50 4.60 -19.78
CA LEU A 83 21.37 4.20 -20.90
C LEU A 83 20.60 3.90 -22.20
N THR A 84 19.28 3.73 -22.11
CA THR A 84 18.40 3.47 -23.26
C THR A 84 17.45 4.63 -23.50
N ASP A 85 16.76 4.65 -24.64
CA ASP A 85 15.67 5.60 -24.88
C ASP A 85 14.54 5.42 -23.85
N THR A 86 13.76 6.48 -23.64
CA THR A 86 12.74 6.55 -22.59
C THR A 86 11.64 5.50 -22.76
N LEU A 87 11.21 5.21 -23.99
CA LEU A 87 10.14 4.24 -24.25
C LEU A 87 10.62 2.81 -23.97
N THR A 88 11.83 2.46 -24.42
CA THR A 88 12.44 1.16 -24.10
C THR A 88 12.64 1.01 -22.59
N ALA A 89 13.17 2.03 -21.93
CA ALA A 89 13.34 2.05 -20.49
C ALA A 89 12.02 1.85 -19.74
N TYR A 90 10.94 2.50 -20.19
CA TYR A 90 9.60 2.37 -19.63
C TYR A 90 9.10 0.93 -19.76
N ARG A 91 9.15 0.35 -20.97
CA ARG A 91 8.70 -1.04 -21.21
C ARG A 91 9.45 -2.04 -20.34
N VAL A 92 10.78 -1.89 -20.21
CA VAL A 92 11.60 -2.71 -19.32
C VAL A 92 11.19 -2.54 -17.86
N PHE A 93 11.01 -1.30 -17.40
CA PHE A 93 10.60 -1.02 -16.03
C PHE A 93 9.19 -1.52 -15.71
N SER A 94 8.27 -1.47 -16.68
CA SER A 94 6.92 -2.01 -16.57
C SER A 94 6.93 -3.52 -16.38
N VAL A 95 7.76 -4.25 -17.13
CA VAL A 95 7.96 -5.70 -16.92
C VAL A 95 8.56 -5.99 -15.55
N ILE A 96 9.60 -5.24 -15.14
CA ILE A 96 10.19 -5.38 -13.80
C ILE A 96 9.14 -5.15 -12.72
N THR A 97 8.32 -4.10 -12.86
CA THR A 97 7.26 -3.76 -11.92
C THR A 97 6.25 -4.90 -11.80
N ALA A 98 5.76 -5.45 -12.92
CA ALA A 98 4.83 -6.58 -12.90
C ALA A 98 5.44 -7.81 -12.20
N VAL A 99 6.70 -8.14 -12.52
CA VAL A 99 7.41 -9.28 -11.90
C VAL A 99 7.58 -9.08 -10.39
N LEU A 100 7.99 -7.89 -9.95
CA LEU A 100 8.18 -7.58 -8.54
C LEU A 100 6.87 -7.64 -7.76
N VAL A 101 5.79 -7.10 -8.32
CA VAL A 101 4.46 -7.12 -7.71
C VAL A 101 3.92 -8.54 -7.58
N ILE A 102 3.94 -9.31 -8.68
CA ILE A 102 3.50 -10.71 -8.69
C ILE A 102 4.37 -11.54 -7.74
N GLY A 103 5.69 -11.34 -7.78
CA GLY A 103 6.66 -11.99 -6.91
C GLY A 103 6.42 -11.70 -5.42
N ALA A 104 6.11 -10.46 -5.06
CA ALA A 104 5.76 -10.06 -3.70
C ALA A 104 4.51 -10.79 -3.20
N GLY A 105 3.46 -10.84 -4.02
CA GLY A 105 2.24 -11.58 -3.71
C GLY A 105 2.49 -13.08 -3.56
N PHE A 106 3.24 -13.70 -4.48
CA PHE A 106 3.62 -15.10 -4.39
C PHE A 106 4.45 -15.42 -3.16
N LEU A 107 5.41 -14.56 -2.82
CA LEU A 107 6.28 -14.72 -1.67
C LEU A 107 5.46 -14.77 -0.38
N VAL A 108 4.53 -13.84 -0.19
CA VAL A 108 3.64 -13.79 0.98
C VAL A 108 2.67 -14.98 0.97
N ALA A 109 2.02 -15.28 -0.15
CA ALA A 109 1.08 -16.40 -0.28
C ALA A 109 1.76 -17.76 0.02
N ARG A 110 2.99 -17.95 -0.44
CA ARG A 110 3.79 -19.15 -0.17
C ARG A 110 4.12 -19.29 1.31
N GLU A 111 4.59 -18.21 1.93
CA GLU A 111 4.94 -18.22 3.36
C GLU A 111 3.72 -18.51 4.25
N LEU A 112 2.53 -18.06 3.83
CA LEU A 112 1.26 -18.32 4.50
C LEU A 112 0.63 -19.68 4.13
N ARG A 113 1.24 -20.43 3.19
CA ARG A 113 0.73 -21.70 2.67
C ARG A 113 -0.70 -21.61 2.12
N VAL A 114 -1.01 -20.51 1.44
CA VAL A 114 -2.33 -20.30 0.80
C VAL A 114 -2.55 -21.37 -0.30
N PRO A 115 -3.77 -21.93 -0.42
CA PRO A 115 -4.08 -22.93 -1.45
C PRO A 115 -3.75 -22.47 -2.87
N HIS A 116 -3.35 -23.42 -3.73
CA HIS A 116 -2.82 -23.12 -5.06
C HIS A 116 -3.80 -22.34 -5.94
N TRP A 117 -5.08 -22.68 -5.93
CA TRP A 117 -6.07 -21.97 -6.76
C TRP A 117 -6.37 -20.56 -6.24
N THR A 118 -6.49 -20.41 -4.91
CA THR A 118 -6.80 -19.13 -4.27
C THR A 118 -5.73 -18.07 -4.55
N LYS A 119 -4.45 -18.45 -4.53
CA LYS A 119 -3.37 -17.49 -4.85
C LYS A 119 -3.46 -16.95 -6.27
N TRP A 120 -3.81 -17.78 -7.24
CA TRP A 120 -3.95 -17.35 -8.64
C TRP A 120 -5.16 -16.45 -8.85
N ILE A 121 -6.30 -16.73 -8.20
CA ILE A 121 -7.47 -15.83 -8.26
C ILE A 121 -7.10 -14.45 -7.73
N VAL A 122 -6.47 -14.39 -6.56
CA VAL A 122 -6.12 -13.12 -5.90
C VAL A 122 -5.12 -12.33 -6.75
N LEU A 123 -4.10 -13.00 -7.29
CA LEU A 123 -3.12 -12.38 -8.19
C LEU A 123 -3.76 -11.92 -9.50
N ALA A 124 -4.66 -12.71 -10.10
CA ALA A 124 -5.36 -12.34 -11.33
C ALA A 124 -6.26 -11.12 -11.12
N ALA A 125 -7.03 -11.09 -10.03
CA ALA A 125 -7.85 -9.93 -9.68
C ALA A 125 -6.98 -8.67 -9.49
N PHE A 126 -5.79 -8.82 -8.92
CA PHE A 126 -4.88 -7.70 -8.73
C PHE A 126 -4.19 -7.25 -10.01
N LEU A 127 -3.86 -8.18 -10.89
CA LEU A 127 -3.27 -7.88 -12.20
C LEU A 127 -4.15 -6.92 -12.99
N VAL A 128 -5.47 -7.07 -12.89
CA VAL A 128 -6.45 -6.22 -13.58
C VAL A 128 -6.97 -5.07 -12.70
N SER A 129 -6.41 -4.88 -11.50
CA SER A 129 -6.86 -3.82 -10.60
C SER A 129 -6.35 -2.45 -11.05
N SER A 130 -7.16 -1.43 -10.83
CA SER A 130 -6.83 -0.04 -11.14
C SER A 130 -5.54 0.46 -10.49
N PRO A 131 -5.25 0.19 -9.19
CA PRO A 131 -3.97 0.56 -8.58
C PRO A 131 -2.73 0.01 -9.30
N LEU A 132 -2.78 -1.24 -9.76
CA LEU A 132 -1.65 -1.82 -10.46
C LEU A 132 -1.55 -1.31 -11.89
N MET A 133 -2.67 -1.22 -12.61
CA MET A 133 -2.70 -0.64 -13.95
C MET A 133 -2.18 0.80 -13.94
N GLY A 134 -2.59 1.62 -12.97
CA GLY A 134 -2.05 2.96 -12.78
C GLY A 134 -0.58 3.00 -12.37
N THR A 135 -0.11 2.02 -11.58
CA THR A 135 1.32 1.89 -11.26
C THR A 135 2.15 1.65 -12.52
N VAL A 136 1.72 0.72 -13.37
CA VAL A 136 2.43 0.38 -14.61
C VAL A 136 2.33 1.53 -15.60
N ALA A 137 1.13 2.06 -15.84
CA ALA A 137 0.90 3.15 -16.79
C ALA A 137 1.72 4.40 -16.45
N LEU A 138 1.91 4.76 -15.18
CA LEU A 138 2.73 5.90 -14.82
C LEU A 138 4.22 5.55 -14.66
N GLY A 139 4.59 4.26 -14.69
CA GLY A 139 5.92 3.75 -14.37
C GLY A 139 6.36 4.12 -12.95
N GLN A 140 5.47 3.88 -11.98
CA GLN A 140 5.64 4.24 -10.59
C GLN A 140 6.48 3.25 -9.78
N VAL A 141 7.03 3.73 -8.66
CA VAL A 141 7.97 3.00 -7.79
C VAL A 141 7.36 1.85 -6.98
N TYR A 142 6.02 1.74 -6.90
CA TYR A 142 5.35 0.86 -5.92
C TYR A 142 5.67 -0.62 -6.07
N GLY A 143 6.04 -1.09 -7.27
CA GLY A 143 6.49 -2.48 -7.46
C GLY A 143 7.73 -2.83 -6.65
N VAL A 144 8.71 -1.93 -6.62
CA VAL A 144 9.93 -2.09 -5.80
C VAL A 144 9.59 -2.02 -4.31
N LEU A 145 8.71 -1.09 -3.92
CA LEU A 145 8.33 -0.91 -2.53
C LEU A 145 7.58 -2.13 -1.97
N VAL A 146 6.58 -2.66 -2.69
CA VAL A 146 5.82 -3.83 -2.22
C VAL A 146 6.70 -5.09 -2.15
N ALA A 147 7.65 -5.25 -3.08
CA ALA A 147 8.62 -6.33 -3.01
C ALA A 147 9.52 -6.21 -1.77
N GLY A 148 10.02 -5.01 -1.47
CA GLY A 148 10.78 -4.74 -0.25
C GLY A 148 9.99 -5.00 1.03
N LEU A 149 8.72 -4.58 1.09
CA LEU A 149 7.83 -4.86 2.21
C LEU A 149 7.54 -6.36 2.37
N ALA A 150 7.31 -7.09 1.29
CA ALA A 150 7.10 -8.54 1.33
C ALA A 150 8.35 -9.28 1.82
N VAL A 151 9.55 -8.88 1.35
CA VAL A 151 10.82 -9.42 1.84
C VAL A 151 11.00 -9.11 3.33
N ALA A 152 10.76 -7.88 3.76
CA ALA A 152 10.83 -7.49 5.16
C ALA A 152 9.90 -8.34 6.03
N TRP A 153 8.65 -8.52 5.59
CA TRP A 153 7.65 -9.33 6.27
C TRP A 153 8.08 -10.80 6.41
N VAL A 154 8.54 -11.43 5.33
CA VAL A 154 9.01 -12.84 5.37
C VAL A 154 10.24 -12.99 6.25
N LEU A 155 11.22 -12.09 6.14
CA LEU A 155 12.42 -12.14 6.98
C LEU A 155 12.06 -11.97 8.46
N GLN A 156 11.13 -11.07 8.76
CA GLN A 156 10.64 -10.86 10.12
C GLN A 156 9.95 -12.11 10.66
N LYS A 157 9.07 -12.73 9.87
CA LYS A 157 8.37 -13.98 10.22
C LYS A 157 9.33 -15.15 10.47
N ARG A 158 10.46 -15.16 9.77
CA ARG A 158 11.53 -16.17 9.92
C ARG A 158 12.57 -15.81 11.00
N GLY A 159 12.34 -14.78 11.81
CA GLY A 159 13.26 -14.36 12.87
C GLY A 159 14.55 -13.67 12.39
N ARG A 160 14.65 -13.34 11.09
CA ARG A 160 15.81 -12.64 10.49
C ARG A 160 15.68 -11.12 10.65
N HIS A 161 15.65 -10.66 11.90
CA HIS A 161 15.36 -9.26 12.29
C HIS A 161 16.22 -8.20 11.59
N VAL A 162 17.54 -8.44 11.49
CA VAL A 162 18.44 -7.48 10.82
C VAL A 162 18.11 -7.35 9.33
N GLY A 163 17.88 -8.48 8.65
CA GLY A 163 17.50 -8.47 7.24
C GLY A 163 16.14 -7.82 7.00
N ALA A 164 15.17 -8.04 7.89
CA ALA A 164 13.89 -7.35 7.85
C ALA A 164 14.06 -5.84 7.99
N GLY A 165 14.89 -5.40 8.94
CA GLY A 165 15.23 -3.99 9.13
C GLY A 165 15.86 -3.39 7.88
N ILE A 166 16.88 -4.03 7.31
CA ILE A 166 17.54 -3.55 6.07
C ILE A 166 16.53 -3.36 4.94
N ALA A 167 15.65 -4.34 4.71
CA ALA A 167 14.62 -4.24 3.68
C ALA A 167 13.65 -3.06 3.94
N LEU A 168 13.20 -2.84 5.18
CA LEU A 168 12.38 -1.68 5.55
C LEU A 168 13.14 -0.36 5.34
N GLY A 169 14.41 -0.30 5.73
CA GLY A 169 15.26 0.88 5.57
C GLY A 169 15.41 1.28 4.10
N ILE A 170 15.63 0.32 3.20
CA ILE A 170 15.73 0.56 1.75
C ILE A 170 14.38 1.06 1.20
N VAL A 171 13.26 0.43 1.55
CA VAL A 171 11.91 0.89 1.16
C VAL A 171 11.69 2.35 1.55
N ILE A 172 12.08 2.71 2.78
CA ILE A 172 11.92 4.07 3.31
C ILE A 172 12.87 5.07 2.65
N ALA A 173 14.10 4.67 2.32
CA ALA A 173 15.03 5.51 1.59
C ALA A 173 14.55 5.81 0.16
N ILE A 174 13.78 4.91 -0.45
CA ILE A 174 13.13 5.14 -1.75
C ILE A 174 11.88 6.01 -1.58
N LYS A 175 11.09 5.79 -0.52
CA LYS A 175 9.85 6.52 -0.25
C LYS A 175 9.75 6.97 1.21
N PRO A 176 10.30 8.14 1.56
CA PRO A 176 10.38 8.60 2.96
C PRO A 176 9.03 8.84 3.63
N THR A 177 7.95 9.01 2.89
CA THR A 177 6.59 9.07 3.47
C THR A 177 6.20 7.77 4.21
N LEU A 178 6.95 6.68 4.02
CA LEU A 178 6.78 5.40 4.71
C LEU A 178 7.56 5.30 6.05
N ILE A 179 8.30 6.33 6.48
CA ILE A 179 9.00 6.36 7.79
C ILE A 179 8.13 5.87 8.96
N PRO A 180 6.83 6.23 9.06
CA PRO A 180 6.01 5.79 10.19
C PRO A 180 5.92 4.26 10.37
N ILE A 181 6.20 3.45 9.34
CA ILE A 181 6.30 1.99 9.45
C ILE A 181 7.41 1.56 10.43
N LEU A 182 8.49 2.33 10.61
CA LEU A 182 9.55 2.03 11.59
C LEU A 182 9.07 2.13 13.05
N LEU A 183 7.91 2.73 13.31
CA LEU A 183 7.32 2.69 14.65
C LEU A 183 6.87 1.26 15.03
N LEU A 184 6.61 0.40 14.04
CA LEU A 184 6.21 -0.99 14.28
C LEU A 184 7.26 -1.78 15.07
N PRO A 185 8.53 -1.92 14.62
CA PRO A 185 9.54 -2.62 15.41
C PRO A 185 9.78 -1.96 16.77
N VAL A 186 9.56 -0.65 16.94
CA VAL A 186 9.66 0.02 18.24
C VAL A 186 8.58 -0.47 19.20
N VAL A 187 7.30 -0.46 18.80
CA VAL A 187 6.21 -0.94 19.68
C VAL A 187 6.26 -2.44 19.93
N GLN A 188 6.88 -3.19 19.01
CA GLN A 188 7.16 -4.63 19.14
C GLN A 188 8.45 -4.91 19.94
N ARG A 189 9.19 -3.88 20.39
CA ARG A 189 10.49 -3.98 21.08
C ARG A 189 11.57 -4.73 20.29
N GLN A 190 11.46 -4.74 18.97
CA GLN A 190 12.40 -5.36 18.04
C GLN A 190 13.50 -4.38 17.65
N TRP A 191 14.34 -4.01 18.62
CA TRP A 191 15.38 -3.00 18.44
C TRP A 191 16.38 -3.33 17.33
N LYS A 192 16.70 -4.62 17.12
CA LYS A 192 17.57 -5.05 16.01
C LYS A 192 16.98 -4.69 14.65
N THR A 193 15.68 -4.91 14.44
CA THR A 193 14.97 -4.54 13.22
C THR A 193 14.94 -3.02 13.05
N PHE A 194 14.63 -2.29 14.12
CA PHE A 194 14.61 -0.82 14.09
C PHE A 194 15.97 -0.22 13.75
N GLN A 195 17.03 -0.59 14.47
CA GLN A 195 18.39 -0.10 14.24
C GLN A 195 18.89 -0.44 12.84
N ALA A 196 18.68 -1.67 12.38
CA ALA A 196 19.05 -2.07 11.03
C ALA A 196 18.29 -1.26 9.96
N GLY A 197 17.01 -0.95 10.18
CA GLY A 197 16.22 -0.11 9.27
C GLY A 197 16.69 1.33 9.23
N VAL A 198 16.97 1.94 10.39
CA VAL A 198 17.52 3.30 10.46
C VAL A 198 18.87 3.37 9.76
N LEU A 199 19.79 2.45 10.07
CA LEU A 199 21.13 2.42 9.48
C LEU A 199 21.10 2.16 7.98
N ALA A 200 20.29 1.21 7.51
CA ALA A 200 20.17 0.93 6.07
C ALA A 200 19.52 2.08 5.31
N GLY A 201 18.47 2.71 5.88
CA GLY A 201 17.83 3.88 5.27
C GLY A 201 18.77 5.08 5.18
N ALA A 202 19.54 5.34 6.25
CA ALA A 202 20.57 6.36 6.26
C ALA A 202 21.68 6.06 5.24
N ALA A 203 22.20 4.83 5.20
CA ALA A 203 23.22 4.43 4.25
C ALA A 203 22.75 4.55 2.79
N ALA A 204 21.54 4.09 2.47
CA ALA A 204 20.93 4.23 1.15
C ALA A 204 20.75 5.71 0.76
N THR A 205 20.27 6.54 1.69
CA THR A 205 20.16 7.99 1.46
C THR A 205 21.53 8.60 1.19
N LEU A 206 22.56 8.26 1.98
CA LEU A 206 23.93 8.72 1.78
C LEU A 206 24.53 8.26 0.45
N ILE A 207 24.23 7.05 -0.02
CA ILE A 207 24.59 6.60 -1.37
C ILE A 207 23.97 7.52 -2.42
N GLY A 208 22.68 7.86 -2.28
CA GLY A 208 22.01 8.84 -3.11
C GLY A 208 22.71 10.19 -3.12
N VAL A 209 23.07 10.71 -1.94
CA VAL A 209 23.79 11.99 -1.80
C VAL A 209 25.20 11.92 -2.39
N ALA A 210 25.93 10.82 -2.18
CA ALA A 210 27.28 10.64 -2.70
C ALA A 210 27.31 10.57 -4.23
N ALA A 211 26.29 9.95 -4.84
CA ALA A 211 26.20 9.81 -6.29
C ALA A 211 25.66 11.07 -6.98
N ALA A 212 24.61 11.71 -6.43
CA ALA A 212 23.95 12.87 -7.05
C ALA A 212 24.47 14.23 -6.55
N GLY A 213 25.25 14.24 -5.48
CA GLY A 213 25.76 15.45 -4.82
C GLY A 213 24.82 16.01 -3.74
N VAL A 214 25.41 16.74 -2.79
CA VAL A 214 24.69 17.40 -1.68
C VAL A 214 23.68 18.43 -2.19
N GLN A 215 24.00 19.12 -3.30
CA GLN A 215 23.10 20.12 -3.87
C GLN A 215 21.80 19.50 -4.40
N ALA A 216 21.86 18.31 -5.01
CA ALA A 216 20.66 17.59 -5.42
C ALA A 216 19.79 17.23 -4.22
N PHE A 217 20.39 16.80 -3.12
CA PHE A 217 19.64 16.52 -1.88
C PHE A 217 18.96 17.76 -1.30
N LEU A 218 19.65 18.90 -1.27
CA LEU A 218 19.05 20.16 -0.81
C LEU A 218 17.90 20.60 -1.73
N ARG A 219 18.10 20.48 -3.05
CA ARG A 219 17.06 20.77 -4.05
C ARG A 219 15.83 19.90 -3.89
N TRP A 220 16.00 18.61 -3.64
CA TRP A 220 14.90 17.69 -3.32
C TRP A 220 14.10 18.16 -2.10
N MET A 221 14.78 18.64 -1.05
CA MET A 221 14.11 19.16 0.14
C MET A 221 13.34 20.45 -0.12
N GLU A 222 13.80 21.31 -1.02
CA GLU A 222 13.05 22.48 -1.47
C GLU A 222 11.79 22.08 -2.23
N VAL A 223 11.91 21.16 -3.18
CA VAL A 223 10.78 20.64 -3.97
C VAL A 223 9.73 20.04 -3.04
N LEU A 224 10.13 19.22 -2.06
CA LEU A 224 9.19 18.65 -1.09
C LEU A 224 8.51 19.67 -0.18
N LYS A 225 9.18 20.78 0.15
CA LYS A 225 8.57 21.86 0.95
C LYS A 225 7.60 22.71 0.15
N ALA A 226 7.85 22.85 -1.16
CA ALA A 226 6.99 23.58 -2.08
C ALA A 226 5.73 22.78 -2.47
N GLU A 227 5.81 21.45 -2.39
CA GLU A 227 4.69 20.57 -2.71
C GLU A 227 3.51 20.82 -1.76
N GLN A 228 2.38 21.22 -2.34
CA GLN A 228 1.16 21.46 -1.59
C GLN A 228 0.34 20.17 -1.43
N LEU A 229 -0.55 20.15 -0.45
CA LEU A 229 -1.51 19.08 -0.32
C LEU A 229 -2.43 19.06 -1.56
N SER A 230 -2.38 17.98 -2.34
CA SER A 230 -3.28 17.80 -3.46
C SER A 230 -4.66 17.34 -3.01
N THR A 231 -5.70 18.08 -3.40
CA THR A 231 -7.12 17.70 -3.29
C THR A 231 -7.61 16.91 -4.49
N PHE A 232 -6.74 16.60 -5.46
CA PHE A 232 -7.11 15.81 -6.64
C PHE A 232 -7.76 14.49 -6.22
N SER A 233 -8.81 14.08 -6.92
CA SER A 233 -9.69 12.94 -6.57
C SER A 233 -8.93 11.62 -6.35
N ASP A 234 -7.79 11.47 -7.01
CA ASP A 234 -6.95 10.29 -6.85
C ASP A 234 -6.26 10.18 -5.47
N ASN A 235 -6.11 11.28 -4.73
CA ASN A 235 -5.45 11.25 -3.42
C ASN A 235 -6.35 10.61 -2.35
N ALA A 236 -6.02 9.38 -1.94
CA ALA A 236 -6.73 8.54 -0.98
C ALA A 236 -6.41 8.85 0.50
N SER A 237 -5.63 9.88 0.79
CA SER A 237 -5.24 10.22 2.16
C SER A 237 -6.36 10.94 2.94
N LEU A 238 -6.34 10.84 4.28
CA LEU A 238 -7.29 11.55 5.15
C LEU A 238 -7.13 13.08 5.12
N PRO A 239 -5.91 13.66 5.10
CA PRO A 239 -5.73 15.09 4.91
C PRO A 239 -6.41 15.61 3.64
N SER A 240 -6.24 14.90 2.51
CA SER A 240 -6.86 15.26 1.24
C SER A 240 -8.37 15.11 1.26
N PHE A 241 -8.89 14.04 1.88
CA PHE A 241 -10.33 13.86 2.07
C PHE A 241 -10.98 15.02 2.83
N VAL A 242 -10.40 15.42 3.96
CA VAL A 242 -10.91 16.55 4.75
C VAL A 242 -10.83 17.85 3.97
N ALA A 243 -9.72 18.08 3.27
CA ALA A 243 -9.53 19.27 2.43
C ALA A 243 -10.54 19.34 1.27
N ARG A 244 -10.85 18.21 0.60
CA ARG A 244 -11.90 18.13 -0.42
C ARG A 244 -13.28 18.50 0.11
N LEU A 245 -13.58 18.18 1.37
CA LEU A 245 -14.85 18.58 2.00
C LEU A 245 -14.86 20.05 2.49
N GLY A 246 -13.85 20.86 2.14
CA GLY A 246 -13.70 22.24 2.59
C GLY A 246 -13.20 22.38 4.03
N GLY A 247 -12.79 21.29 4.67
CA GLY A 247 -12.23 21.29 6.02
C GLY A 247 -10.71 21.56 6.03
N PRO A 248 -10.14 21.95 7.17
CA PRO A 248 -8.70 22.16 7.26
C PRO A 248 -7.94 20.83 7.33
N ALA A 249 -6.92 20.68 6.47
CA ALA A 249 -6.16 19.44 6.29
C ALA A 249 -5.54 18.85 7.57
N TRP A 250 -5.19 19.70 8.55
CA TRP A 250 -4.60 19.24 9.83
C TRP A 250 -5.54 18.33 10.62
N ILE A 251 -6.86 18.44 10.45
CA ILE A 251 -7.83 17.51 11.05
C ILE A 251 -7.66 16.11 10.44
N GLY A 252 -7.44 16.03 9.12
CA GLY A 252 -7.17 14.76 8.46
C GLY A 252 -5.83 14.14 8.88
N PHE A 253 -4.79 14.97 9.07
CA PHE A 253 -3.51 14.50 9.65
C PHE A 253 -3.69 13.97 11.08
N LEU A 254 -4.46 14.68 11.92
CA LEU A 254 -4.76 14.25 13.28
C LEU A 254 -5.52 12.92 13.28
N ALA A 255 -6.54 12.78 12.43
CA ALA A 255 -7.26 11.53 12.27
C ALA A 255 -6.35 10.38 11.83
N GLY A 256 -5.51 10.60 10.81
CA GLY A 256 -4.51 9.62 10.36
C GLY A 256 -3.52 9.22 11.45
N ALA A 257 -3.05 10.19 12.26
CA ALA A 257 -2.14 9.92 13.37
C ALA A 257 -2.81 9.08 14.46
N LEU A 258 -4.08 9.39 14.79
CA LEU A 258 -4.87 8.60 15.73
C LEU A 258 -5.11 7.17 15.22
N LEU A 259 -5.41 6.99 13.92
CA LEU A 259 -5.55 5.67 13.31
C LEU A 259 -4.22 4.89 13.35
N LEU A 260 -3.09 5.55 13.08
CA LEU A 260 -1.78 4.92 13.18
C LEU A 260 -1.45 4.48 14.61
N ILE A 261 -1.67 5.34 15.61
CA ILE A 261 -1.46 5.01 17.02
C ILE A 261 -2.36 3.85 17.45
N TYR A 262 -3.64 3.90 17.07
CA TYR A 262 -4.57 2.79 17.30
C TYR A 262 -4.06 1.49 16.69
N THR A 263 -3.64 1.54 15.42
CA THR A 263 -3.14 0.38 14.68
C THR A 263 -1.92 -0.22 15.36
N LEU A 264 -0.91 0.61 15.67
CA LEU A 264 0.32 0.18 16.36
C LEU A 264 0.01 -0.52 17.69
N ARG A 265 -0.92 0.02 18.49
CA ARG A 265 -1.34 -0.62 19.75
C ARG A 265 -2.05 -1.94 19.53
N LYS A 266 -2.89 -2.01 18.49
CA LYS A 266 -3.75 -3.16 18.19
C LYS A 266 -2.96 -4.33 17.63
N VAL A 267 -2.04 -4.09 16.71
CA VAL A 267 -1.30 -5.13 15.98
C VAL A 267 0.08 -5.46 16.57
N ARG A 268 0.49 -4.84 17.68
CA ARG A 268 1.83 -5.06 18.28
C ARG A 268 2.16 -6.53 18.58
N ASN A 269 1.16 -7.37 18.81
CA ASN A 269 1.33 -8.79 19.11
C ASN A 269 0.97 -9.71 17.93
N ASP A 270 0.63 -9.14 16.78
CA ASP A 270 0.23 -9.87 15.59
C ASP A 270 1.33 -9.77 14.52
N PRO A 271 2.21 -10.77 14.39
CA PRO A 271 3.31 -10.73 13.44
C PRO A 271 2.84 -10.83 11.99
N ASP A 272 1.64 -11.34 11.73
CA ASP A 272 1.17 -11.63 10.38
C ASP A 272 0.53 -10.40 9.76
N MET A 273 -0.33 -9.71 10.50
CA MET A 273 -1.11 -8.57 9.99
C MET A 273 -0.42 -7.22 10.15
N ALA A 274 0.49 -7.10 11.12
CA ALA A 274 0.96 -5.80 11.59
C ALA A 274 1.59 -4.91 10.52
N LEU A 275 2.47 -5.46 9.67
CA LEU A 275 3.12 -4.65 8.64
C LEU A 275 2.09 -4.05 7.68
N TRP A 276 1.17 -4.87 7.19
CA TRP A 276 0.16 -4.45 6.20
C TRP A 276 -0.83 -3.44 6.79
N ALA A 277 -1.25 -3.65 8.05
CA ALA A 277 -2.12 -2.73 8.76
C ALA A 277 -1.45 -1.36 9.00
N VAL A 278 -0.18 -1.37 9.44
CA VAL A 278 0.60 -0.14 9.67
C VAL A 278 0.90 0.57 8.35
N THR A 279 1.16 -0.16 7.26
CA THR A 279 1.27 0.42 5.92
C THR A 279 -0.01 1.16 5.54
N ALA A 280 -1.19 0.52 5.67
CA ALA A 280 -2.46 1.17 5.36
C ALA A 280 -2.71 2.44 6.21
N ALA A 281 -2.44 2.38 7.52
CA ALA A 281 -2.54 3.54 8.40
C ALA A 281 -1.54 4.66 8.05
N THR A 282 -0.33 4.29 7.63
CA THR A 282 0.70 5.24 7.18
C THR A 282 0.25 5.96 5.91
N LEU A 283 -0.36 5.26 4.97
CA LEU A 283 -0.91 5.86 3.75
C LEU A 283 -2.07 6.81 4.05
N LEU A 284 -2.95 6.47 4.99
CA LEU A 284 -4.05 7.34 5.43
C LEU A 284 -3.54 8.63 6.09
N LEU A 285 -2.39 8.58 6.77
CA LEU A 285 -1.73 9.73 7.39
C LEU A 285 -0.93 10.60 6.39
N SER A 286 -0.43 10.01 5.30
CA SER A 286 0.44 10.69 4.34
C SER A 286 -0.21 11.94 3.72
N PRO A 287 0.53 13.02 3.39
CA PRO A 287 0.00 14.13 2.61
C PRO A 287 -0.48 13.68 1.21
N VAL A 288 0.17 12.66 0.66
CA VAL A 288 -0.13 12.13 -0.67
C VAL A 288 -0.18 10.61 -0.60
N ALA A 289 -1.31 10.05 -1.02
CA ALA A 289 -1.51 8.62 -1.22
C ALA A 289 -2.42 8.41 -2.43
N TRP A 290 -1.87 8.52 -3.64
CA TRP A 290 -2.60 8.22 -4.88
C TRP A 290 -3.16 6.78 -4.88
N HIS A 291 -4.17 6.45 -5.70
CA HIS A 291 -4.78 5.11 -5.74
C HIS A 291 -3.77 3.97 -5.88
N ASN A 292 -2.70 4.18 -6.65
CA ASN A 292 -1.63 3.23 -6.90
C ASN A 292 -0.82 2.85 -5.64
N TYR A 293 -0.81 3.66 -4.57
CA TYR A 293 -0.20 3.28 -3.29
C TYR A 293 -0.90 2.07 -2.66
N LEU A 294 -2.15 1.78 -3.03
CA LEU A 294 -2.89 0.62 -2.52
C LEU A 294 -2.18 -0.70 -2.85
N VAL A 295 -1.30 -0.72 -3.86
CA VAL A 295 -0.43 -1.85 -4.18
C VAL A 295 0.38 -2.33 -2.96
N LEU A 296 0.79 -1.42 -2.08
CA LEU A 296 1.57 -1.75 -0.88
C LEU A 296 0.77 -2.57 0.16
N CYS A 297 -0.56 -2.47 0.14
CA CYS A 297 -1.45 -3.17 1.08
C CYS A 297 -1.91 -4.53 0.54
N PHE A 298 -1.77 -4.77 -0.76
CA PHE A 298 -2.34 -5.92 -1.43
C PHE A 298 -1.90 -7.29 -0.87
N PRO A 299 -0.62 -7.54 -0.54
CA PRO A 299 -0.23 -8.83 0.02
C PRO A 299 -0.92 -9.15 1.35
N GLY A 300 -1.42 -8.14 2.07
CA GLY A 300 -2.24 -8.31 3.28
C GLY A 300 -3.54 -9.08 3.04
N VAL A 301 -4.06 -9.12 1.82
CA VAL A 301 -5.23 -9.93 1.46
C VAL A 301 -4.98 -11.42 1.71
N PHE A 302 -3.76 -11.91 1.48
CA PHE A 302 -3.40 -13.30 1.77
C PHE A 302 -3.45 -13.59 3.27
N VAL A 303 -3.12 -12.61 4.12
CA VAL A 303 -3.23 -12.74 5.57
C VAL A 303 -4.71 -12.83 5.97
N VAL A 304 -5.57 -11.97 5.42
CA VAL A 304 -7.03 -12.02 5.63
C VAL A 304 -7.60 -13.40 5.23
N LEU A 305 -7.16 -13.95 4.10
CA LEU A 305 -7.52 -15.30 3.66
C LEU A 305 -7.01 -16.39 4.61
N ARG A 306 -5.79 -16.25 5.15
CA ARG A 306 -5.22 -17.19 6.12
C ARG A 306 -6.05 -17.27 7.41
N HIS A 307 -6.74 -16.18 7.76
CA HIS A 307 -7.70 -16.13 8.86
C HIS A 307 -9.14 -16.51 8.46
N ARG A 308 -9.32 -17.09 7.27
CA ARG A 308 -10.61 -17.59 6.76
C ARG A 308 -11.68 -16.52 6.60
N GLN A 309 -11.30 -15.25 6.50
CA GLN A 309 -12.21 -14.12 6.27
C GLN A 309 -12.50 -13.95 4.78
N PHE A 310 -13.06 -14.99 4.15
CA PHE A 310 -13.25 -15.06 2.69
C PHE A 310 -14.12 -13.93 2.14
N ALA A 311 -15.18 -13.54 2.85
CA ALA A 311 -16.06 -12.46 2.42
C ALA A 311 -15.32 -11.11 2.40
N THR A 312 -14.50 -10.83 3.42
CA THR A 312 -13.67 -9.64 3.48
C THR A 312 -12.59 -9.68 2.40
N ALA A 313 -11.92 -10.81 2.21
CA ALA A 313 -10.94 -10.95 1.14
C ALA A 313 -11.55 -10.73 -0.25
N ALA A 314 -12.75 -11.28 -0.51
CA ALA A 314 -13.50 -11.05 -1.74
C ALA A 314 -13.75 -9.56 -1.95
N LEU A 315 -14.25 -8.85 -0.92
CA LEU A 315 -14.44 -7.41 -0.99
C LEU A 315 -13.15 -6.64 -1.31
N LEU A 316 -12.05 -6.99 -0.64
CA LEU A 316 -10.76 -6.31 -0.82
C LEU A 316 -10.20 -6.51 -2.23
N ILE A 317 -10.42 -7.66 -2.87
CA ILE A 317 -9.94 -7.89 -4.25
C ILE A 317 -10.89 -7.31 -5.31
N THR A 318 -12.18 -7.15 -5.02
CA THR A 318 -13.16 -6.64 -6.00
C THR A 318 -13.28 -5.11 -5.99
N LEU A 319 -13.15 -4.45 -4.83
CA LEU A 319 -13.26 -2.98 -4.75
C LEU A 319 -12.26 -2.25 -5.66
N PRO A 320 -10.97 -2.62 -5.71
CA PRO A 320 -9.98 -1.95 -6.57
C PRO A 320 -10.13 -2.25 -8.06
N LEU A 321 -11.09 -3.10 -8.45
CA LEU A 321 -11.44 -3.30 -9.87
C LEU A 321 -12.22 -2.10 -10.43
N ILE A 322 -12.88 -1.33 -9.56
CA ILE A 322 -13.53 -0.08 -9.98
C ILE A 322 -12.44 0.94 -10.28
N GLY A 323 -12.25 1.21 -11.56
CA GLY A 323 -11.31 2.17 -12.13
C GLY A 323 -11.33 3.53 -11.48
N VAL A 324 -10.14 4.08 -11.19
CA VAL A 324 -10.02 5.49 -10.76
C VAL A 324 -10.39 6.44 -11.90
N GLU A 325 -10.22 6.02 -13.16
CA GLU A 325 -10.59 6.80 -14.33
C GLU A 325 -12.07 7.16 -14.33
N TRP A 326 -12.94 6.22 -13.96
CA TRP A 326 -14.37 6.44 -13.84
C TRP A 326 -14.70 7.38 -12.69
N ASN A 327 -13.96 7.28 -11.58
CA ASN A 327 -14.11 8.21 -10.46
C ASN A 327 -13.86 9.65 -10.90
N THR A 328 -12.78 9.88 -11.65
CA THR A 328 -12.44 11.20 -12.20
C THR A 328 -13.40 11.67 -13.29
N ALA A 329 -14.03 10.74 -14.01
CA ALA A 329 -14.98 11.06 -15.08
C ALA A 329 -16.36 11.48 -14.55
N PHE A 330 -16.89 10.79 -13.52
CA PHE A 330 -18.25 11.03 -13.03
C PHE A 330 -18.38 12.17 -12.03
N TRP A 331 -17.35 12.40 -11.20
CA TRP A 331 -17.43 13.35 -10.10
C TRP A 331 -16.62 14.61 -10.41
N GLN A 332 -17.09 15.40 -11.37
CA GLN A 332 -16.43 16.64 -11.81
C GLN A 332 -16.98 17.91 -11.15
N GLY A 333 -18.04 17.82 -10.36
CA GLY A 333 -18.62 18.96 -9.66
C GLY A 333 -17.86 19.34 -8.38
N ASP A 334 -18.29 20.46 -7.79
CA ASP A 334 -17.82 20.98 -6.50
C ASP A 334 -18.87 20.80 -5.38
N GLY A 335 -19.83 19.90 -5.59
CA GLY A 335 -20.85 19.59 -4.59
C GLY A 335 -20.33 18.66 -3.49
N PHE A 336 -21.01 18.63 -2.35
CA PHE A 336 -20.70 17.67 -1.28
C PHE A 336 -20.69 16.21 -1.79
N VAL A 337 -21.66 15.85 -2.63
CA VAL A 337 -21.76 14.51 -3.22
C VAL A 337 -20.57 14.23 -4.15
N ASP A 338 -20.16 15.21 -4.95
CA ASP A 338 -18.98 15.09 -5.81
C ASP A 338 -17.71 14.88 -4.99
N HIS A 339 -17.49 15.66 -3.94
CA HIS A 339 -16.29 15.50 -3.09
C HIS A 339 -16.25 14.15 -2.36
N VAL A 340 -17.41 13.63 -1.95
CA VAL A 340 -17.52 12.26 -1.41
C VAL A 340 -17.20 11.24 -2.51
N GLY A 341 -17.77 11.42 -3.71
CA GLY A 341 -17.50 10.60 -4.88
C GLY A 341 -16.02 10.57 -5.22
N GLN A 342 -15.38 11.73 -5.41
CA GLN A 342 -13.95 11.95 -5.60
C GLN A 342 -13.08 11.29 -4.52
N SER A 343 -13.63 10.98 -3.34
CA SER A 343 -12.90 10.35 -2.25
C SER A 343 -13.03 8.83 -2.20
N PHE A 344 -13.54 8.21 -3.26
CA PHE A 344 -13.77 6.77 -3.34
C PHE A 344 -12.55 5.93 -2.94
N TYR A 345 -11.35 6.27 -3.44
CA TYR A 345 -10.13 5.52 -3.10
C TYR A 345 -9.67 5.71 -1.65
N CYS A 346 -10.03 6.83 -1.00
CA CYS A 346 -9.87 6.98 0.44
C CYS A 346 -10.73 5.95 1.19
N PHE A 347 -11.98 5.74 0.76
CA PHE A 347 -12.84 4.72 1.36
C PHE A 347 -12.37 3.28 1.09
N ILE A 348 -11.78 3.01 -0.09
CA ILE A 348 -11.14 1.72 -0.35
C ILE A 348 -9.96 1.53 0.61
N LEU A 349 -9.08 2.51 0.75
CA LEU A 349 -7.93 2.43 1.65
C LEU A 349 -8.35 2.29 3.12
N LEU A 350 -9.41 2.99 3.57
CA LEU A 350 -10.03 2.81 4.88
C LEU A 350 -10.62 1.40 5.06
N THR A 351 -11.17 0.80 4.00
CA THR A 351 -11.69 -0.57 4.02
C THR A 351 -10.55 -1.57 4.20
N TYR A 352 -9.44 -1.39 3.47
CA TYR A 352 -8.21 -2.15 3.66
C TYR A 352 -7.68 -2.01 5.09
N TRP A 353 -7.54 -0.78 5.58
CA TRP A 353 -7.11 -0.52 6.95
C TRP A 353 -8.03 -1.20 7.98
N TYR A 354 -9.35 -1.09 7.83
CA TYR A 354 -10.30 -1.71 8.76
C TYR A 354 -10.20 -3.24 8.77
N ALA A 355 -10.08 -3.87 7.60
CA ALA A 355 -9.93 -5.32 7.48
C ALA A 355 -8.63 -5.80 8.16
N LEU A 356 -7.53 -5.09 7.94
CA LEU A 356 -6.21 -5.45 8.44
C LEU A 356 -6.02 -5.08 9.93
N ALA A 357 -6.56 -3.96 10.40
CA ALA A 357 -6.31 -3.47 11.77
C ALA A 357 -7.42 -3.84 12.77
N VAL A 358 -8.69 -3.92 12.34
CA VAL A 358 -9.85 -3.99 13.25
C VAL A 358 -10.54 -5.35 13.19
N GLN A 359 -10.92 -5.80 11.99
CA GLN A 359 -11.78 -6.98 11.82
C GLN A 359 -11.08 -8.29 12.20
N HIS A 360 -9.75 -8.36 12.06
CA HIS A 360 -8.99 -9.58 12.26
C HIS A 360 -9.23 -10.28 13.62
N ASN A 361 -9.49 -9.53 14.70
CA ASN A 361 -9.73 -10.11 16.04
C ASN A 361 -11.16 -10.61 16.31
N ARG A 362 -12.15 -10.32 15.44
CA ARG A 362 -13.55 -10.70 15.72
C ARG A 362 -13.88 -12.15 15.36
N ASP A 363 -13.03 -12.78 14.55
CA ASP A 363 -13.21 -14.14 14.06
C ASP A 363 -12.08 -15.07 14.53
N ASP A 364 -11.55 -14.86 15.74
CA ASP A 364 -10.72 -15.89 16.40
C ASP A 364 -11.66 -16.86 17.15
N PRO A 365 -12.04 -18.02 16.58
CA PRO A 365 -12.68 -19.10 17.34
C PRO A 365 -11.68 -19.83 18.27
N GLY A 366 -10.48 -19.27 18.50
CA GLY A 366 -9.38 -19.84 19.27
C GLY A 366 -9.50 -19.79 20.79
N GLN A 367 -10.70 -19.96 21.34
CA GLN A 367 -10.86 -20.95 22.42
C GLN A 367 -11.73 -22.06 21.87
N VAL A 368 -11.07 -23.07 21.29
CA VAL A 368 -11.65 -24.41 21.27
C VAL A 368 -11.92 -24.75 22.72
N ARG A 369 -13.18 -24.60 23.18
CA ARG A 369 -13.64 -25.31 24.37
C ARG A 369 -13.34 -26.76 24.08
N GLN A 370 -12.38 -27.34 24.78
CA GLN A 370 -12.17 -28.78 24.73
C GLN A 370 -13.53 -29.42 25.05
N PRO A 371 -14.04 -30.35 24.22
CA PRO A 371 -15.19 -31.16 24.62
C PRO A 371 -14.69 -32.06 25.75
N GLY A 372 -14.89 -31.61 26.99
CA GLY A 372 -14.34 -32.27 28.17
C GLY A 372 -14.68 -31.57 29.49
N ASP A 373 -14.98 -30.27 29.48
CA ASP A 373 -15.38 -29.58 30.71
C ASP A 373 -16.90 -29.69 30.95
N LEU A 374 -17.35 -30.92 31.19
CA LEU A 374 -18.54 -31.21 31.99
C LEU A 374 -18.11 -31.39 33.45
N GLY A 375 -17.37 -30.43 33.99
CA GLY A 375 -16.97 -30.38 35.40
C GLY A 375 -17.87 -29.43 36.17
N GLY A 376 -18.89 -29.96 36.85
CA GLY A 376 -19.63 -29.19 37.85
C GLY A 376 -21.16 -29.34 37.84
N ALA A 377 -21.71 -30.52 37.55
CA ALA A 377 -23.00 -30.85 38.14
C ALA A 377 -22.74 -31.17 39.62
N GLU A 378 -22.98 -30.18 40.49
CA GLU A 378 -23.03 -30.40 41.93
C GLU A 378 -24.00 -31.55 42.25
N HIS A 379 -23.45 -32.71 42.59
CA HIS A 379 -24.19 -33.74 43.30
C HIS A 379 -24.55 -33.18 44.68
N ARG A 380 -25.77 -32.66 44.84
CA ARG A 380 -26.38 -32.50 46.16
C ARG A 380 -26.62 -33.90 46.75
N PRO A 381 -26.03 -34.27 47.89
CA PRO A 381 -26.41 -35.49 48.58
C PRO A 381 -27.84 -35.35 49.11
N ALA A 382 -28.62 -36.41 48.92
CA ALA A 382 -29.97 -36.52 49.46
C ALA A 382 -29.95 -36.35 50.99
N ARG A 383 -30.77 -35.44 51.51
CA ARG A 383 -31.09 -35.42 52.94
C ARG A 383 -31.87 -36.70 53.24
N ALA A 384 -31.27 -37.56 54.06
CA ALA A 384 -31.98 -38.60 54.78
C ALA A 384 -33.05 -37.93 55.65
N ALA A 385 -34.28 -38.43 55.51
CA ALA A 385 -35.34 -38.23 56.47
C ALA A 385 -35.23 -39.36 57.50
N ASP A 386 -35.12 -39.00 58.77
CA ASP A 386 -35.43 -39.83 59.95
C ASP A 386 -35.84 -38.80 61.03
N GLN A 387 -37.12 -38.74 61.41
CA GLN A 387 -37.74 -39.38 62.58
C GLN A 387 -37.25 -38.81 63.92
#